data_AF-A0A6N4UX08-F1
#
_entry.id   AF-A0A6N4UX08-F1
#
_cell.length_a   1.000
_cell.length_b   1.000
_cell.length_c   1.000
_cell.angle_alpha   90.00
_cell.angle_beta   90.00
_cell.angle_gamma   90.00
#
_symmetry.space_group_name_H-M   'P 1'
#
loop_
_entity.id
_entity.type
_entity.pdbx_description
1 polymer ?
#
loop_
_entity_poly.entity_id
_entity_poly.type
_entity_poly.pdbx_seq_one_letter_code
_entity_poly.pdbx_strand_id
1 'polypeptide(L)'
;MAVMHHFSDIGVGGGSKVAATAELLKTVVFSWRIGNGDLHGKNLSIYDPDGVWQPTPAYDLLCTQPYAVDELVGAAYDWPDRCVQIGFDDRRTELLAEMPRTS
;
A
#
# COMPACT_ATOMS: atom_id res chain seq x y z
N MET A 1 17.55 8.32 -15.31
CA MET A 1 16.78 7.13 -14.89
C MET A 1 17.73 6.24 -14.10
N ALA A 2 17.72 6.34 -12.77
CA ALA A 2 18.53 5.47 -11.92
C ALA A 2 17.72 4.20 -11.65
N VAL A 3 18.16 3.10 -12.26
CA VAL A 3 17.63 1.76 -12.05
C VAL A 3 18.07 1.29 -10.66
N MET A 4 17.20 0.58 -9.97
CA MET A 4 17.49 -0.13 -8.72
C MET A 4 18.70 -1.05 -8.92
N HIS A 5 19.89 -0.60 -8.53
CA HIS A 5 21.07 -1.45 -8.44
C HIS A 5 21.01 -2.25 -7.14
N HIS A 6 21.46 -3.52 -7.24
CA HIS A 6 21.46 -4.54 -6.21
C HIS A 6 21.75 -4.01 -4.79
N PHE A 7 20.97 -4.50 -3.82
CA PHE A 7 21.18 -4.34 -2.37
C PHE A 7 22.54 -4.85 -1.83
N SER A 8 23.51 -5.21 -2.68
CA SER A 8 24.85 -5.69 -2.28
C SER A 8 25.82 -4.57 -1.88
N ASP A 9 25.60 -3.33 -2.29
CA ASP A 9 26.58 -2.23 -2.12
C ASP A 9 26.40 -1.39 -0.87
N ILE A 10 25.48 -1.79 0.03
CA ILE A 10 25.22 -1.01 1.24
C ILE A 10 26.48 -0.94 2.14
N GLY A 11 27.49 -1.79 1.95
CA GLY A 11 28.77 -1.70 2.67
C GLY A 11 29.68 -0.53 2.26
N VAL A 12 29.47 0.06 1.08
CA VAL A 12 30.39 1.02 0.43
C VAL A 12 29.98 2.48 0.62
N GLY A 13 28.73 2.72 1.04
CA GLY A 13 28.06 4.02 1.05
C GLY A 13 28.48 5.07 2.09
N GLY A 14 29.75 5.15 2.46
CA GLY A 14 30.28 6.24 3.30
C GLY A 14 29.60 6.45 4.67
N GLY A 15 28.84 5.46 5.17
CA GLY A 15 28.04 5.57 6.39
C GLY A 15 26.66 6.25 6.22
N SER A 16 26.23 6.57 4.99
CA SER A 16 25.02 7.37 4.74
C SER A 16 23.69 6.62 4.97
N LYS A 17 23.71 5.32 5.26
CA LYS A 17 22.52 4.48 5.42
C LYS A 17 21.47 5.10 6.32
N VAL A 18 21.86 5.52 7.53
CA VAL A 18 20.92 6.02 8.53
C VAL A 18 20.24 7.30 8.04
N ALA A 19 21.00 8.21 7.44
CA ALA A 19 20.46 9.45 6.88
C ALA A 19 19.54 9.16 5.67
N ALA A 20 19.97 8.32 4.73
CA ALA A 20 19.17 7.95 3.57
C ALA A 20 17.87 7.24 3.97
N THR A 21 17.91 6.33 4.95
CA THR A 21 16.72 5.67 5.49
C THR A 21 15.79 6.67 6.19
N ALA A 22 16.32 7.62 6.96
CA ALA A 22 15.51 8.64 7.62
C ALA A 22 14.80 9.54 6.60
N GLU A 23 15.47 9.96 5.53
CA GLU A 23 14.85 10.76 4.47
C GLU A 23 13.80 9.95 3.67
N LEU A 24 14.06 8.68 3.37
CA LEU A 24 13.03 7.81 2.74
C LEU A 24 11.81 7.62 3.65
N LEU A 25 12.02 7.49 4.97
CA LEU A 25 10.94 7.39 5.94
C LEU A 25 10.07 8.65 5.96
N LYS A 26 10.65 9.84 5.80
CA LYS A 26 9.87 11.09 5.68
C LYS A 26 8.93 11.04 4.48
N THR A 27 9.39 10.54 3.33
CA THR A 27 8.53 10.35 2.14
C THR A 27 7.39 9.38 2.43
N VAL A 28 7.65 8.26 3.11
CA VAL A 28 6.60 7.30 3.51
C VAL A 28 5.58 7.95 4.45
N VAL A 29 6.04 8.66 5.48
CA VAL A 29 5.17 9.35 6.44
C VAL A 29 4.36 10.44 5.76
N PHE A 30 4.96 11.21 4.85
CA PHE A 30 4.27 12.24 4.09
C PHE A 30 3.20 11.64 3.17
N SER A 31 3.55 10.63 2.38
CA SER A 31 2.60 9.91 1.50
C SER A 31 1.43 9.33 2.28
N TRP A 32 1.68 8.71 3.44
CA TRP A 32 0.61 8.24 4.32
C TRP A 32 -0.28 9.40 4.79
N ARG A 33 0.31 10.53 5.21
CA ARG A 33 -0.43 11.68 5.73
C ARG A 33 -1.35 12.33 4.69
N ILE A 34 -0.98 12.29 3.41
CA ILE A 34 -1.79 12.84 2.32
C ILE A 34 -2.74 11.82 1.67
N GLY A 35 -2.78 10.58 2.16
CA GLY A 35 -3.63 9.53 1.56
C GLY A 35 -3.14 9.05 0.19
N ASN A 36 -1.82 8.97 -0.01
CA ASN A 36 -1.24 8.34 -1.20
C ASN A 36 -1.23 6.81 -1.04
N GLY A 37 -2.25 6.16 -1.58
CA GLY A 37 -2.37 4.70 -1.62
C GLY A 37 -1.53 4.01 -2.70
N ASP A 38 -0.82 4.76 -3.55
CA ASP A 38 -0.03 4.23 -4.68
C ASP A 38 1.49 4.39 -4.48
N LEU A 39 1.95 4.68 -3.26
CA LEU A 39 3.39 4.70 -2.98
C LEU A 39 3.97 3.28 -3.04
N HIS A 40 4.71 2.96 -4.10
CA HIS A 40 5.42 1.68 -4.24
C HIS A 40 6.90 1.85 -4.58
N GLY A 41 7.65 0.75 -4.60
CA GLY A 41 9.13 0.79 -4.68
C GLY A 41 9.71 1.48 -5.93
N LYS A 42 8.92 1.71 -6.99
CA LYS A 42 9.39 2.44 -8.19
C LYS A 42 9.20 3.96 -8.06
N ASN A 43 8.41 4.43 -7.09
CA ASN A 43 8.27 5.84 -6.75
C ASN A 43 9.36 6.32 -5.77
N LEU A 44 10.24 5.41 -5.35
CA LEU A 44 11.40 5.69 -4.50
C LEU A 44 12.67 5.46 -5.31
N SER A 45 13.52 6.48 -5.38
CA SER A 45 14.82 6.40 -6.03
C SER A 45 15.91 6.93 -5.10
N ILE A 46 17.08 6.30 -5.18
CA ILE A 46 18.31 6.74 -4.50
C ILE A 46 19.40 6.92 -5.55
N TYR A 47 20.34 7.81 -5.29
CA TYR A 47 21.51 8.01 -6.12
C TYR A 47 22.76 8.22 -5.25
N ASP A 48 23.91 7.91 -5.83
CA ASP A 48 25.20 8.05 -5.19
C ASP A 48 26.15 8.82 -6.12
N PRO A 49 26.33 10.14 -5.91
CA PRO A 49 27.25 10.91 -6.74
C PRO A 49 28.72 10.74 -6.34
N ASP A 50 29.04 10.41 -5.08
CA ASP A 50 30.40 10.52 -4.52
C ASP A 50 30.69 9.50 -3.38
N GLY A 51 30.11 8.31 -3.42
CA GLY A 51 30.16 7.31 -2.33
C GLY A 51 29.18 7.57 -1.18
N VAL A 52 28.26 8.52 -1.34
CA VAL A 52 27.22 8.91 -0.40
C VAL A 52 25.86 8.67 -1.03
N TRP A 53 25.19 7.59 -0.62
CA TRP A 53 23.82 7.32 -1.03
C TRP A 53 22.86 8.33 -0.42
N GLN A 54 21.99 8.89 -1.24
CA GLN A 54 20.93 9.82 -0.85
C GLN A 54 19.67 9.62 -1.70
N PRO A 55 18.47 9.93 -1.18
CA PRO A 55 17.25 9.88 -1.98
C PRO A 55 17.25 10.97 -3.06
N THR A 56 16.65 10.67 -4.20
CA THR A 56 16.25 11.72 -5.14
C THR A 56 15.09 12.54 -4.57
N PRO A 57 14.81 13.75 -5.10
CA PRO A 57 13.57 14.45 -4.79
C PRO A 57 12.35 13.51 -4.96
N ALA A 58 11.39 13.59 -4.04
CA ALA A 58 10.18 12.77 -4.11
C ALA A 58 9.33 13.15 -5.32
N TYR A 59 8.71 12.15 -5.93
CA TYR A 59 7.84 12.29 -7.10
C TYR A 59 6.62 11.37 -6.95
N ASP A 60 5.62 11.59 -7.80
CA ASP A 60 4.37 10.79 -7.80
C ASP A 60 3.62 10.83 -6.46
N LEU A 61 3.57 12.04 -5.87
CA LEU A 61 2.87 12.31 -4.62
C LEU A 61 1.42 12.70 -4.93
N LEU A 62 0.53 11.72 -4.93
CA LEU A 62 -0.88 11.88 -5.25
C LEU A 62 -1.76 11.57 -4.03
N CYS A 63 -2.90 12.26 -3.89
CA CYS A 63 -3.93 11.87 -2.93
C CYS A 63 -4.91 10.93 -3.65
N THR A 64 -4.84 9.63 -3.37
CA THR A 64 -5.72 8.62 -3.99
C THR A 64 -6.91 8.24 -3.10
N GLN A 65 -6.89 8.63 -1.83
CA GLN A 65 -7.94 8.33 -0.86
C GLN A 65 -9.37 8.66 -1.34
N PRO A 66 -9.65 9.78 -2.06
CA PRO A 66 -10.99 10.05 -2.57
C PRO A 66 -11.52 8.97 -3.52
N TYR A 67 -10.65 8.41 -4.36
CA TYR A 67 -11.03 7.40 -5.36
C TYR A 67 -11.11 5.99 -4.77
N ALA A 68 -10.35 5.70 -3.71
CA ALA A 68 -10.35 4.38 -3.07
C ALA A 68 -11.73 3.98 -2.51
N VAL A 69 -12.54 4.95 -2.06
CA VAL A 69 -13.90 4.69 -1.58
C VAL A 69 -14.81 4.31 -2.74
N ASP A 70 -14.74 5.03 -3.86
CA ASP A 70 -15.55 4.76 -5.04
C ASP A 70 -15.23 3.39 -5.64
N GLU A 71 -13.94 3.02 -5.68
CA GLU A 71 -13.51 1.69 -6.11
C GLU A 71 -14.02 0.58 -5.19
N LEU A 72 -13.93 0.75 -3.86
CA LEU A 72 -14.45 -0.20 -2.89
C LEU A 72 -15.97 -0.39 -3.04
N VAL A 73 -16.71 0.72 -3.15
CA VAL A 73 -18.17 0.71 -3.32
C VAL A 73 -18.54 0.04 -4.63
N GLY A 74 -17.86 0.37 -5.72
CA GLY A 74 -18.06 -0.26 -7.03
C GLY A 74 -17.81 -1.76 -6.98
N ALA A 75 -16.70 -2.20 -6.36
CA ALA A 75 -16.38 -3.62 -6.20
C ALA A 75 -17.39 -4.37 -5.31
N ALA A 76 -17.97 -3.70 -4.32
CA ALA A 76 -18.95 -4.27 -3.41
C ALA A 76 -20.39 -4.22 -3.94
N TYR A 77 -20.69 -3.44 -4.98
CA TYR A 77 -22.05 -3.18 -5.45
C TYR A 77 -22.80 -4.47 -5.82
N ASP A 78 -22.15 -5.39 -6.54
CA ASP A 78 -22.74 -6.67 -6.96
C ASP A 78 -22.61 -7.78 -5.90
N TRP A 79 -21.97 -7.50 -4.77
CA TRP A 79 -21.71 -8.51 -3.73
C TRP A 79 -22.97 -9.18 -3.17
N PRO A 80 -24.09 -8.47 -2.92
CA PRO A 80 -25.33 -9.11 -2.46
C PRO A 80 -25.85 -10.15 -3.44
N ASP A 81 -25.90 -9.83 -4.73
CA ASP A 81 -26.36 -10.75 -5.78
C ASP A 81 -25.45 -11.99 -5.89
N ARG A 82 -24.13 -11.80 -5.74
CA ARG A 82 -23.17 -12.91 -5.71
C ARG A 82 -23.35 -13.81 -4.49
N CYS A 83 -23.67 -13.26 -3.32
CA CYS A 83 -23.96 -14.05 -2.11
C CYS A 83 -25.15 -14.98 -2.33
N VAL A 84 -26.23 -14.47 -2.96
CA VAL A 84 -27.40 -15.27 -3.30
C VAL A 84 -27.04 -16.40 -4.27
N GLN A 85 -26.21 -16.13 -5.29
CA GLN A 85 -25.79 -17.16 -6.27
C GLN A 85 -25.01 -18.32 -5.63
N ILE A 86 -24.25 -18.08 -4.56
CA ILE A 86 -23.51 -19.12 -3.84
C ILE A 86 -24.30 -19.71 -2.66
N GLY A 87 -25.59 -19.38 -2.55
CA GLY A 87 -26.51 -19.90 -1.54
C GLY A 87 -26.31 -19.29 -0.14
N PHE A 88 -25.75 -18.09 -0.04
CA PHE A 88 -25.83 -17.23 1.14
C PHE A 88 -27.01 -16.27 0.95
N ASP A 89 -28.20 -16.77 1.24
CA ASP A 89 -29.45 -16.01 1.24
C ASP A 89 -29.92 -15.71 2.68
N ASP A 90 -30.91 -14.83 2.80
CA ASP A 90 -31.51 -14.44 4.09
C ASP A 90 -32.04 -15.66 4.85
N ARG A 91 -32.64 -16.61 4.12
CA ARG A 91 -33.22 -17.84 4.68
C ARG A 91 -32.16 -18.73 5.34
N ARG A 92 -30.96 -18.83 4.79
CA ARG A 92 -29.85 -19.59 5.38
C ARG A 92 -29.28 -18.90 6.62
N THR A 93 -29.32 -17.57 6.67
CA THR A 93 -28.88 -16.78 7.83
C THR A 93 -29.84 -16.98 9.02
N GLU A 94 -31.14 -17.08 8.77
CA GLU A 94 -32.15 -17.44 9.78
C GLU A 94 -31.91 -18.84 10.35
N LEU A 95 -31.63 -19.83 9.49
CA LEU A 95 -31.30 -21.20 9.94
C LEU A 95 -30.02 -21.27 10.79
N LEU A 96 -29.02 -20.44 10.49
CA LEU A 96 -27.79 -20.33 11.31
C LEU A 96 -28.06 -19.70 12.68
N ALA A 97 -29.00 -18.76 12.77
CA ALA A 97 -29.41 -18.14 14.03
C ALA A 97 -30.19 -19.09 14.96
N GLU A 98 -30.74 -20.18 14.42
CA GLU A 98 -31.40 -21.25 15.17
C GLU A 98 -30.44 -22.34 15.66
N MET A 99 -29.29 -22.48 15.00
CA MET A 99 -28.24 -23.46 15.33
C MET A 99 -27.70 -23.41 16.77
N PRO A 100 -27.57 -22.24 17.45
CA PRO A 100 -27.13 -22.20 18.86
C PRO A 100 -28.23 -22.58 19.87
N ARG A 101 -29.47 -22.88 19.45
CA ARG A 101 -30.57 -23.27 20.35
C ARG A 101 -30.84 -24.78 20.40
N THR A 102 -30.10 -25.57 19.63
CA THR A 102 -30.32 -27.02 19.48
C THR A 102 -29.16 -27.88 20.00
N SER A 103 -28.22 -27.30 20.75
CA SER A 103 -27.14 -28.01 21.45
C SER A 103 -27.48 -28.30 22.92
#